data_AF-A0A2E1CUV9-F1
#
_entry.id   AF-A0A2E1CUV9-F1
#
_cell.length_a   1.000
_cell.length_b   1.000
_cell.length_c   1.000
_cell.angle_alpha   90.00
_cell.angle_beta   90.00
_cell.angle_gamma   90.00
#
_symmetry.space_group_name_H-M   'P 1'
#
loop_
_entity.id
_entity.type
_entity.pdbx_description
1 polymer ?
#
loop_
_entity_poly.entity_id
_entity_poly.type
_entity_poly.pdbx_seq_one_letter_code
_entity_poly.pdbx_strand_id
1 'polypeptide(L)'
;MAKRGRKSQAEEALNVAGLAVVNMSARRPAPAHLSTQAQNEWHKVVNAMPPDWFTPETESTFERYCECVAEAAELQSMIEMIRPSILDDDKSLKTYRQLLRDKGEQTRLLASLATKMRLLQQSTYNALNGQTAKDNTPGLPPPWESDQ
;
A
#
# COMPACT_ATOMS: atom_id res chain seq x y z
N MET A 1 -53.30 -8.72 31.47
CA MET A 1 -52.94 -9.28 30.15
C MET A 1 -51.81 -8.44 29.57
N ALA A 2 -50.57 -8.92 29.61
CA ALA A 2 -49.42 -8.24 29.00
C ALA A 2 -48.64 -9.31 28.21
N LYS A 3 -48.85 -9.33 26.89
CA LYS A 3 -48.24 -10.33 26.00
C LYS A 3 -46.82 -9.88 25.66
N ARG A 4 -45.89 -10.40 26.46
CA ARG A 4 -44.47 -10.51 26.17
C ARG A 4 -44.31 -11.39 24.92
N GLY A 5 -43.76 -10.83 23.84
CA GLY A 5 -43.52 -11.53 22.58
C GLY A 5 -42.20 -11.07 21.97
N ARG A 6 -41.21 -11.97 21.98
CA ARG A 6 -39.95 -11.85 21.26
C ARG A 6 -40.27 -11.72 19.77
N LYS A 7 -39.85 -10.63 19.12
CA LYS A 7 -39.94 -10.50 17.66
C LYS A 7 -39.15 -11.65 17.03
N SER A 8 -39.80 -12.35 16.10
CA SER A 8 -39.30 -13.53 15.43
C SER A 8 -38.06 -13.18 14.60
N GLN A 9 -37.04 -14.05 14.65
CA GLN A 9 -35.83 -14.01 13.82
C GLN A 9 -36.11 -13.99 12.30
N ALA A 10 -37.36 -14.16 11.88
CA ALA A 10 -37.78 -14.05 10.49
C ALA A 10 -37.86 -12.59 9.98
N GLU A 11 -38.03 -11.59 10.85
CA GLU A 11 -38.02 -10.17 10.43
C GLU A 11 -36.58 -9.63 10.23
N GLU A 12 -35.59 -10.26 10.87
CA GLU A 12 -34.17 -9.85 10.79
C GLU A 12 -33.45 -10.45 9.56
N ALA A 13 -34.03 -11.47 8.92
CA ALA A 13 -33.51 -12.07 7.70
C ALA A 13 -33.87 -11.29 6.42
N LEU A 14 -34.82 -10.34 6.47
CA LEU A 14 -35.26 -9.58 5.29
C LEU A 14 -34.52 -8.26 5.07
N ASN A 15 -33.59 -7.89 5.95
CA ASN A 15 -32.76 -6.68 5.77
C ASN A 15 -31.39 -7.00 5.13
N VAL A 16 -31.35 -8.02 4.26
CA VAL A 16 -30.23 -8.30 3.33
C VAL A 16 -30.58 -7.84 1.90
N ALA A 17 -31.56 -6.94 1.76
CA ALA A 17 -31.91 -6.27 0.50
C ALA A 17 -31.27 -4.87 0.41
N GLY A 18 -30.06 -4.75 0.94
CA GLY A 18 -29.20 -3.58 0.87
C GLY A 18 -27.81 -3.94 0.39
N LEU A 19 -27.69 -4.88 -0.55
CA LEU A 19 -26.54 -4.89 -1.46
C LEU A 19 -26.66 -3.59 -2.24
N ALA A 20 -26.11 -2.51 -1.66
CA ALA A 20 -25.76 -1.33 -2.41
C ALA A 20 -25.09 -1.87 -3.67
N VAL A 21 -25.69 -1.57 -4.82
CA VAL A 21 -24.98 -1.60 -6.09
C VAL A 21 -23.81 -0.68 -5.81
N VAL A 22 -22.65 -1.27 -5.44
CA VAL A 22 -21.39 -0.57 -5.38
C VAL A 22 -21.29 -0.04 -6.78
N ASN A 23 -21.51 1.27 -6.90
CA ASN A 23 -21.34 1.97 -8.14
C ASN A 23 -19.90 1.60 -8.51
N MET A 24 -19.74 0.70 -9.48
CA MET A 24 -18.43 0.35 -9.99
C MET A 24 -18.01 1.59 -10.76
N SER A 25 -17.66 2.66 -10.04
CA SER A 25 -16.96 3.79 -10.61
C SER A 25 -15.76 3.15 -11.27
N ALA A 26 -15.75 3.24 -12.61
CA ALA A 26 -14.76 2.58 -13.43
C ALA A 26 -13.39 2.91 -12.83
N ARG A 27 -12.69 1.88 -12.34
CA ARG A 27 -11.34 2.06 -11.81
C ARG A 27 -10.52 2.74 -12.91
N ARG A 28 -9.79 3.80 -12.57
CA ARG A 28 -9.04 4.59 -13.56
C ARG A 28 -8.06 3.67 -14.30
N PRO A 29 -8.07 3.65 -15.64
CA PRO A 29 -7.09 2.89 -16.41
C PRO A 29 -5.70 3.48 -16.22
N ALA A 30 -4.68 2.64 -16.32
CA ALA A 30 -3.29 3.12 -16.30
C ALA A 30 -3.02 3.94 -17.58
N PRO A 31 -2.33 5.09 -17.48
CA PRO A 31 -1.93 5.85 -18.66
C PRO A 31 -1.02 5.04 -19.58
N ALA A 32 -1.27 5.13 -20.89
CA ALA A 32 -0.62 4.27 -21.89
C ALA A 32 0.88 4.56 -22.09
N HIS A 33 1.35 5.74 -21.68
CA HIS A 33 2.77 6.11 -21.78
C HIS A 33 3.64 5.53 -20.66
N LEU A 34 3.03 5.01 -19.59
CA LEU A 34 3.78 4.38 -18.51
C LEU A 34 4.43 3.08 -18.99
N SER A 35 5.59 2.75 -18.41
CA SER A 35 6.21 1.44 -18.64
C SER A 35 5.28 0.31 -18.16
N THR A 36 5.43 -0.89 -18.73
CA THR A 36 4.63 -2.06 -18.31
C THR A 36 4.69 -2.30 -16.81
N GLN A 37 5.85 -2.09 -16.19
CA GLN A 37 6.03 -2.25 -14.76
C GLN A 37 5.29 -1.17 -13.95
N ALA A 38 5.33 0.09 -14.40
CA ALA A 38 4.58 1.17 -13.77
C ALA A 38 3.05 0.97 -13.94
N GLN A 39 2.58 0.49 -15.09
CA GLN A 39 1.16 0.14 -15.29
C GLN A 39 0.71 -1.00 -14.36
N ASN A 40 1.56 -2.01 -14.16
CA ASN A 40 1.26 -3.09 -13.22
C ASN A 40 1.11 -2.57 -11.78
N GLU A 41 2.02 -1.68 -11.34
CA GLU A 41 1.91 -1.06 -10.01
C GLU A 41 0.68 -0.16 -9.91
N TRP A 42 0.35 0.59 -10.95
CA TRP A 42 -0.87 1.39 -11.03
C TRP A 42 -2.10 0.54 -10.76
N HIS A 43 -2.25 -0.57 -11.49
CA HIS A 43 -3.39 -1.47 -11.32
C HIS A 43 -3.43 -2.08 -9.94
N LYS A 44 -2.28 -2.52 -9.41
CA LYS A 44 -2.18 -3.09 -8.06
C LYS A 44 -2.66 -2.11 -6.99
N VAL A 45 -2.18 -0.86 -7.04
CA VAL A 45 -2.54 0.17 -6.05
C VAL A 45 -3.98 0.62 -6.22
N VAL A 46 -4.42 0.90 -7.46
CA VAL A 46 -5.82 1.28 -7.74
C VAL A 46 -6.78 0.19 -7.30
N ASN A 47 -6.43 -1.10 -7.45
CA ASN A 47 -7.25 -2.23 -7.01
C ASN A 47 -7.33 -2.38 -5.49
N ALA A 48 -6.28 -2.00 -4.77
CA ALA A 48 -6.20 -2.10 -3.31
C ALA A 48 -6.96 -0.98 -2.56
N MET A 49 -7.20 0.15 -3.22
CA MET A 49 -7.84 1.32 -2.60
C MET A 49 -9.34 1.43 -2.93
N PRO A 50 -10.11 2.21 -2.15
CA PRO A 50 -11.49 2.57 -2.48
C PRO A 50 -11.58 3.25 -3.87
N PRO A 51 -12.70 3.08 -4.59
CA PRO A 51 -12.82 3.54 -5.98
C PRO A 51 -12.66 5.06 -6.19
N ASP A 52 -12.96 5.84 -5.16
CA ASP A 52 -12.95 7.29 -5.07
C ASP A 52 -11.68 7.85 -4.39
N TRP A 53 -10.70 6.99 -4.12
CA TRP A 53 -9.42 7.38 -3.51
C TRP A 53 -8.56 8.27 -4.41
N PHE A 54 -8.54 7.99 -5.71
CA PHE A 54 -7.71 8.70 -6.69
C PHE A 54 -8.54 9.72 -7.48
N THR A 55 -8.22 10.99 -7.28
CA THR A 55 -8.87 12.11 -7.98
C THR A 55 -7.98 12.62 -9.13
N PRO A 56 -8.54 13.29 -10.16
CA PRO A 56 -7.76 13.78 -11.30
C PRO A 56 -6.59 14.69 -10.90
N GLU A 57 -6.74 15.46 -9.81
CA GLU A 57 -5.72 16.39 -9.32
C GLU A 57 -4.48 15.66 -8.78
N THR A 58 -4.65 14.41 -8.33
CA THR A 58 -3.56 13.58 -7.80
C THR A 58 -2.93 12.66 -8.85
N GLU A 59 -3.46 12.65 -10.07
CA GLU A 59 -3.12 11.69 -11.12
C GLU A 59 -1.64 11.75 -11.49
N SER A 60 -1.11 12.95 -11.76
CA SER A 60 0.31 13.14 -12.09
C SER A 60 1.26 12.72 -10.96
N THR A 61 0.83 12.89 -9.71
CA THR A 61 1.60 12.45 -8.54
C THR A 61 1.60 10.93 -8.43
N PHE A 62 0.46 10.31 -8.76
CA PHE A 62 0.33 8.85 -8.77
C PHE A 62 1.10 8.20 -9.92
N GLU A 63 1.06 8.77 -11.12
CA GLU A 63 1.91 8.36 -12.25
C GLU A 63 3.37 8.34 -11.83
N ARG A 64 3.85 9.45 -11.26
CA ARG A 64 5.24 9.55 -10.80
C ARG A 64 5.56 8.54 -9.70
N TYR A 65 4.64 8.25 -8.80
CA TYR A 65 4.82 7.17 -7.81
C TYR A 65 5.04 5.82 -8.50
N CYS A 66 4.21 5.47 -9.48
CA CYS A 66 4.30 4.19 -10.20
C CYS A 66 5.59 4.08 -11.00
N GLU A 67 6.01 5.14 -11.69
CA GLU A 67 7.32 5.23 -12.34
C GLU A 67 8.44 5.04 -11.33
N CYS A 68 8.33 5.69 -10.16
CA CYS A 68 9.37 5.59 -9.16
C CYS A 68 9.56 4.17 -8.62
N VAL A 69 8.48 3.40 -8.49
CA VAL A 69 8.53 1.98 -8.11
C VAL A 69 9.24 1.15 -9.19
N ALA A 70 8.90 1.38 -10.47
CA ALA A 70 9.53 0.67 -11.59
C ALA A 70 11.04 0.96 -11.67
N GLU A 71 11.42 2.24 -11.64
CA GLU A 71 12.82 2.68 -11.64
C GLU A 71 13.61 2.11 -10.45
N ALA A 72 13.00 2.00 -9.27
CA ALA A 72 13.67 1.43 -8.10
C ALA A 72 14.01 -0.07 -8.30
N ALA A 73 13.16 -0.82 -9.01
CA ALA A 73 13.41 -2.22 -9.33
C ALA A 73 14.49 -2.37 -10.42
N GLU A 74 14.50 -1.48 -11.41
CA GLU A 74 15.56 -1.43 -12.42
C GLU A 74 16.92 -1.09 -11.80
N LEU A 75 16.98 -0.06 -10.95
CA LEU A 75 18.18 0.30 -10.19
C LEU A 75 18.69 -0.87 -9.35
N GLN A 76 17.79 -1.58 -8.68
CA GLN A 76 18.16 -2.78 -7.92
C GLN A 76 18.78 -3.85 -8.82
N SER A 77 18.22 -4.08 -10.02
CA SER A 77 18.75 -5.05 -10.98
C SER A 77 20.15 -4.64 -11.48
N MET A 78 20.37 -3.35 -11.75
CA MET A 78 21.69 -2.83 -12.14
C MET A 78 22.72 -2.99 -11.02
N ILE A 79 22.33 -2.75 -9.77
CA ILE A 79 23.18 -2.94 -8.58
C ILE A 79 23.62 -4.40 -8.47
N GLU A 80 22.70 -5.36 -8.60
CA GLU A 80 23.03 -6.78 -8.51
C GLU A 80 23.90 -7.26 -9.67
N MET A 81 23.73 -6.71 -10.87
CA MET A 81 24.57 -7.03 -12.02
C MET A 81 26.02 -6.56 -11.87
N ILE A 82 26.25 -5.40 -11.24
CA ILE A 82 27.60 -4.86 -11.03
C ILE A 82 28.25 -5.42 -9.76
N ARG A 83 27.47 -5.86 -8.77
CA ARG A 83 27.96 -6.33 -7.46
C ARG A 83 29.15 -7.30 -7.54
N PRO A 84 29.22 -8.30 -8.45
CA PRO A 84 30.35 -9.22 -8.49
C PRO A 84 31.69 -8.58 -8.88
N SER A 85 31.69 -7.53 -9.72
CA SER A 85 32.91 -6.91 -10.26
C SER A 85 33.45 -5.75 -9.42
N ILE A 86 32.79 -5.40 -8.31
CA ILE A 86 33.15 -4.19 -7.52
C ILE A 86 34.53 -4.27 -6.86
N LEU A 87 35.05 -5.47 -6.62
CA LEU A 87 36.37 -5.68 -6.00
C LEU A 87 37.49 -5.78 -7.03
N ASP A 88 37.15 -6.10 -8.28
CA ASP A 88 38.11 -6.35 -9.35
C ASP A 88 38.46 -5.06 -10.11
N ASP A 89 37.58 -4.07 -10.10
CA ASP A 89 37.70 -2.85 -10.91
C ASP A 89 37.20 -1.59 -10.16
N ASP A 90 38.08 -0.59 -10.04
CA ASP A 90 37.77 0.70 -9.42
C ASP A 90 36.64 1.46 -10.15
N LYS A 91 36.51 1.27 -11.47
CA LYS A 91 35.40 1.87 -12.23
C LYS A 91 34.07 1.22 -11.84
N SER A 92 34.02 -0.10 -11.72
CA SER A 92 32.86 -0.84 -11.22
C SER A 92 32.47 -0.40 -9.80
N LEU A 93 33.44 -0.21 -8.91
CA LEU A 93 33.21 0.33 -7.56
C LEU A 93 32.60 1.74 -7.58
N LYS A 94 33.09 2.63 -8.45
CA LYS A 94 32.55 3.99 -8.62
C LYS A 94 31.11 3.95 -9.13
N THR A 95 30.82 3.18 -10.17
CA THR A 95 29.46 3.03 -10.70
C THR A 95 28.51 2.44 -9.66
N TYR A 96 28.95 1.43 -8.89
CA TYR A 96 28.17 0.85 -7.81
C TYR A 96 27.81 1.88 -6.73
N ARG A 97 28.77 2.71 -6.31
CA ARG A 97 28.52 3.79 -5.33
C ARG A 97 27.52 4.82 -5.86
N GLN A 98 27.61 5.16 -7.15
CA GLN A 98 26.64 6.07 -7.79
C GLN A 98 25.23 5.48 -7.78
N LEU A 99 25.08 4.22 -8.21
CA LEU A 99 23.78 3.53 -8.20
C LEU A 99 23.18 3.42 -6.79
N LEU A 100 23.99 3.17 -5.76
CA LEU A 100 23.53 3.17 -4.37
C LEU A 100 23.02 4.54 -3.92
N ARG A 101 23.68 5.62 -4.35
CA ARG A 101 23.23 6.98 -4.08
C ARG A 101 21.89 7.24 -4.76
N ASP A 102 21.78 6.93 -6.05
CA ASP A 102 20.57 7.14 -6.84
C ASP A 102 19.40 6.34 -6.27
N LYS A 103 19.64 5.08 -5.88
CA LYS A 103 18.66 4.26 -5.15
C LYS A 103 18.20 4.90 -3.84
N GLY A 104 19.12 5.53 -3.10
CA GLY A 104 18.80 6.25 -1.86
C GLY A 104 17.91 7.48 -2.11
N GLU A 105 18.20 8.26 -3.14
CA GLU A 105 17.38 9.41 -3.57
C GLU A 105 15.99 8.94 -4.01
N GLN A 106 15.93 7.88 -4.81
CA GLN A 106 14.68 7.27 -5.28
C GLN A 106 13.81 6.75 -4.13
N THR A 107 14.41 6.07 -3.15
CA THR A 107 13.70 5.54 -1.98
C THR A 107 13.06 6.66 -1.16
N ARG A 108 13.75 7.80 -1.02
CA ARG A 108 13.23 8.98 -0.31
C ARG A 108 12.07 9.63 -1.05
N LEU A 109 12.19 9.75 -2.38
CA LEU A 109 11.12 10.28 -3.23
C LEU A 109 9.88 9.37 -3.14
N LEU A 110 10.06 8.06 -3.27
CA LEU A 110 9.00 7.06 -3.15
C LEU A 110 8.28 7.17 -1.80
N ALA A 111 9.02 7.22 -0.69
CA ALA A 111 8.45 7.36 0.64
C ALA A 111 7.66 8.67 0.79
N SER A 112 8.16 9.79 0.25
CA SER A 112 7.49 11.09 0.27
C SER A 112 6.17 11.07 -0.50
N LEU A 113 6.17 10.51 -1.72
CA LEU A 113 4.97 10.36 -2.55
C LEU A 113 3.94 9.45 -1.86
N ALA A 114 4.37 8.26 -1.42
CA ALA A 114 3.50 7.30 -0.76
C ALA A 114 2.87 7.85 0.52
N THR A 115 3.62 8.65 1.29
CA THR A 115 3.14 9.32 2.50
C THR A 115 2.12 10.40 2.18
N LYS A 116 2.38 11.25 1.18
CA LYS A 116 1.45 12.33 0.76
C LYS A 116 0.14 11.77 0.21
N MET A 117 0.23 10.67 -0.54
CA MET A 117 -0.92 9.95 -1.09
C MET A 117 -1.61 9.02 -0.09
N ARG A 118 -1.07 8.90 1.14
CA ARG A 118 -1.57 8.04 2.22
C ARG A 118 -1.71 6.56 1.82
N LEU A 119 -0.75 6.07 1.03
CA LEU A 119 -0.69 4.65 0.63
C LEU A 119 -0.05 3.76 1.70
N LEU A 120 0.73 4.36 2.60
CA LEU A 120 1.40 3.65 3.69
C LEU A 120 0.56 3.66 4.96
N GLN A 121 0.71 2.60 5.76
CA GLN A 121 0.24 2.59 7.14
C GLN A 121 1.02 3.63 7.94
N GLN A 122 0.48 4.85 8.02
CA GLN A 122 1.02 5.90 8.85
C GLN A 122 0.72 5.59 10.33
N SER A 123 1.60 6.02 11.23
CA SER A 123 1.38 5.83 12.66
C SER A 123 0.11 6.56 13.10
N THR A 124 -0.90 5.80 13.54
CA THR A 124 -2.08 6.35 14.20
C THR A 124 -1.84 6.46 15.71
N TYR A 125 -0.83 7.23 16.12
CA TYR A 125 -0.64 7.57 17.53
C TYR A 125 -1.50 8.79 17.89
N ASN A 126 -2.81 8.57 17.99
CA ASN A 126 -3.65 9.48 18.78
C ASN A 126 -3.47 9.09 20.25
N ALA A 127 -3.13 10.05 21.12
CA ALA A 127 -2.97 9.82 22.57
C ALA A 127 -4.21 9.15 23.20
N LEU A 128 -5.39 9.30 22.59
CA LEU A 128 -6.65 8.65 22.96
C LEU A 128 -6.72 7.14 22.62
N ASN A 129 -6.02 6.69 21.58
CA ASN A 129 -6.11 5.30 21.10
C ASN A 129 -5.01 4.40 21.66
N GLY A 130 -3.89 4.97 22.12
CA GLY A 130 -2.77 4.21 22.70
C GLY A 130 -3.11 3.54 24.03
N GLN A 131 -3.97 4.18 24.85
CA GLN A 131 -4.48 3.60 26.09
C GLN A 131 -5.53 2.52 25.80
N THR A 132 -6.51 2.85 24.96
CA THR A 132 -7.64 1.98 24.60
C THR A 132 -7.23 0.67 23.90
N ALA A 133 -6.16 0.68 23.09
CA ALA A 133 -5.67 -0.54 22.44
C ALA A 133 -4.95 -1.49 23.41
N LYS A 134 -4.24 -0.95 24.42
CA LYS A 134 -3.63 -1.75 25.49
C LYS A 134 -4.68 -2.34 26.41
N ASP A 135 -5.75 -1.59 26.70
CA ASP A 135 -6.81 -2.01 27.61
C ASP A 135 -7.76 -3.05 26.98
N ASN A 136 -7.88 -3.08 25.65
CA ASN A 136 -8.80 -3.99 24.93
C ASN A 136 -8.12 -5.21 24.28
N THR A 137 -6.82 -5.42 24.45
CA THR A 137 -6.18 -6.66 23.98
C THR A 137 -6.38 -7.71 25.08
N PRO A 138 -7.24 -8.73 24.89
CA PRO A 138 -7.25 -9.87 25.81
C PRO A 138 -5.83 -10.44 25.80
N GLY A 139 -5.32 -10.91 26.94
CA GLY A 139 -3.96 -11.42 27.08
C GLY A 139 -3.68 -12.66 26.23
N LEU A 140 -3.73 -12.52 24.91
CA LEU A 140 -3.29 -13.53 23.97
C LEU A 140 -1.77 -13.62 24.14
N PRO A 141 -1.24 -14.85 24.32
CA PRO A 141 0.19 -15.04 24.32
C PRO A 141 0.74 -14.54 22.98
N PRO A 142 1.94 -13.92 22.99
CA PRO A 142 2.56 -13.45 21.77
C PRO A 142 2.71 -14.60 20.76
N PRO A 143 2.66 -14.30 19.45
CA PRO A 143 2.51 -15.30 18.38
C PRO A 143 3.68 -16.28 18.23
N TRP A 144 4.78 -16.09 18.97
CA TRP A 144 5.92 -17.02 19.03
C TRP A 144 5.86 -18.00 20.22
N GLU A 145 4.88 -17.88 21.11
CA GLU A 145 4.69 -18.76 22.28
C GLU A 145 3.66 -19.89 22.05
N SER A 146 2.89 -19.82 20.96
CA SER A 146 1.82 -20.77 20.64
C SER A 146 2.28 -22.08 19.96
N ASP A 147 3.59 -22.32 19.87
CA ASP A 147 4.21 -23.46 19.17
C ASP A 147 4.99 -24.41 20.12
N GLN A 148 4.74 -24.36 21.44
CA GLN A 148 5.20 -25.35 22.42
C GLN A 148 4.04 -26.16 22.98
#